data_AF-A0A385ACM6-F1
#
_entry.id   AF-A0A385ACM6-F1
#
_cell.length_a   1.000
_cell.length_b   1.000
_cell.length_c   1.000
_cell.angle_alpha   90.00
_cell.angle_beta   90.00
_cell.angle_gamma   90.00
#
_symmetry.space_group_name_H-M   'P 1'
#
loop_
_entity.id
_entity.type
_entity.pdbx_description
1 polymer ?
#
loop_
_entity_poly.entity_id
_entity_poly.type
_entity_poly.pdbx_seq_one_letter_code
_entity_poly.pdbx_strand_id
1 'polypeptide(L)' 'MNDNFANQAERDRLTPTDRENKLIGYDYAGRSVFESDSRIIFDGYIICEGDERDFLLTMGGVAVD' A
#
# COMPACT_ATOMS: atom_id res chain seq x y z
N MET A 1 0.13 -37.06 0.89
CA MET A 1 0.81 -35.76 0.68
C MET A 1 1.96 -35.72 1.67
N ASN A 2 3.21 -35.71 1.20
CA ASN A 2 4.34 -35.43 2.09
C ASN A 2 4.30 -33.95 2.44
N ASP A 3 4.19 -33.64 3.72
CA ASP A 3 4.34 -32.29 4.21
C ASP A 3 5.83 -31.94 4.13
N ASN A 4 6.18 -30.90 3.36
CA ASN A 4 7.57 -30.48 3.11
C ASN A 4 8.09 -29.52 4.21
N PHE A 5 7.32 -29.24 5.26
CA PHE A 5 7.76 -28.38 6.34
C PHE A 5 8.61 -29.16 7.35
N ALA A 6 9.80 -28.64 7.68
CA ALA A 6 10.72 -29.31 8.61
C ALA A 6 10.20 -29.29 10.05
N ASN A 7 9.29 -28.36 10.38
CA ASN A 7 8.61 -28.27 11.67
C ASN A 7 7.39 -27.34 11.60
N GLN A 8 6.56 -27.36 12.66
CA GLN A 8 5.37 -26.52 12.79
C GLN A 8 5.70 -25.02 12.77
N ALA A 9 6.86 -24.59 13.28
CA ALA A 9 7.23 -23.18 13.30
C ALA A 9 7.51 -22.63 11.89
N GLU A 10 8.11 -23.41 10.99
CA GLU A 10 8.25 -23.03 9.58
C GLU A 10 6.90 -22.96 8.88
N ARG A 11 6.01 -23.89 9.20
CA ARG A 11 4.64 -23.94 8.70
C ARG A 11 3.88 -22.69 9.13
N ASP A 12 3.92 -22.33 10.42
CA ASP A 12 3.23 -21.15 10.96
C ASP A 12 3.81 -19.84 10.43
N ARG A 13 5.12 -19.79 10.15
CA ARG A 13 5.79 -18.61 9.59
C ARG A 13 5.45 -18.38 8.11
N LEU A 14 5.10 -19.44 7.40
CA LEU A 14 4.71 -19.42 5.98
C LEU A 14 3.20 -19.55 5.78
N THR A 15 2.44 -19.79 6.86
CA THR A 15 0.99 -19.71 6.83
C THR A 15 0.65 -18.24 6.66
N PRO A 16 -0.06 -17.85 5.59
CA PRO A 16 -0.57 -16.49 5.49
C PRO A 16 -1.46 -16.28 6.71
N THR A 17 -0.98 -15.51 7.69
CA THR A 17 -1.90 -14.92 8.65
C THR A 17 -2.78 -14.00 7.81
N ASP A 18 -4.09 -14.25 7.80
CA ASP A 18 -5.11 -13.31 7.32
C ASP A 18 -4.94 -12.02 8.12
N ARG A 19 -3.95 -11.21 7.74
CA ARG A 19 -3.72 -9.90 8.31
C ARG A 19 -4.72 -9.01 7.62
N GLU A 20 -5.76 -8.67 8.35
CA GLU A 20 -6.64 -7.59 7.95
C GLU A 20 -5.77 -6.39 7.60
N ASN A 21 -5.96 -5.91 6.37
CA ASN A 21 -5.16 -4.87 5.82
C ASN A 21 -5.41 -3.59 6.63
N LYS A 22 -4.36 -3.08 7.27
CA LYS A 22 -4.50 -1.98 8.22
C LYS A 22 -4.73 -0.65 7.50
N LEU A 23 -5.79 0.07 7.85
CA LEU A 23 -5.98 1.46 7.42
C LEU A 23 -4.90 2.35 8.04
N ILE A 24 -4.21 3.13 7.22
CA ILE A 24 -3.13 4.02 7.67
C ILE A 24 -3.48 5.51 7.52
N GLY A 25 -4.50 5.85 6.74
CA GLY A 25 -4.89 7.23 6.49
C GLY A 25 -5.75 7.39 5.24
N TYR A 26 -5.75 8.60 4.70
CA TYR A 26 -6.49 8.98 3.50
C TYR A 26 -5.53 9.68 2.53
N ASP A 27 -5.73 9.45 1.22
CA ASP A 27 -4.99 10.14 0.17
C ASP A 27 -5.43 11.60 0.01
N TYR A 28 -4.79 12.34 -0.90
CA TYR A 28 -5.13 13.73 -1.18
C TYR A 28 -6.57 13.93 -1.69
N ALA A 29 -7.20 12.89 -2.25
CA ALA A 29 -8.58 12.89 -2.75
C ALA A 29 -9.59 12.41 -1.68
N GLY A 30 -9.15 12.04 -0.48
CA GLY A 30 -9.98 11.55 0.62
C GLY A 30 -10.33 10.06 0.54
N ARG A 31 -9.66 9.27 -0.30
CA ARG A 31 -9.81 7.80 -0.37
C ARG A 31 -9.00 7.13 0.72
N SER A 32 -9.56 6.08 1.33
CA SER A 32 -8.87 5.27 2.34
C SER A 32 -7.62 4.60 1.76
N VAL A 33 -6.52 4.64 2.52
CA VAL A 33 -5.24 4.01 2.13
C VAL A 33 -4.82 2.98 3.17
N PHE A 34 -4.50 1.78 2.71
CA PHE A 34 -4.15 0.63 3.54
C PHE A 34 -2.66 0.28 3.48
N GLU A 35 -2.15 -0.47 4.45
CA GLU A 35 -0.72 -0.79 4.53
C GLU A 35 -0.17 -1.55 3.32
N SER A 36 -0.99 -2.34 2.63
CA SER A 36 -0.59 -3.05 1.41
C SER A 36 -0.56 -2.16 0.16
N ASP A 37 -1.14 -0.96 0.21
CA ASP A 37 -1.29 -0.14 -1.00
C ASP A 37 0.04 0.46 -1.42
N SER A 38 0.34 0.39 -2.72
CA SER A 38 1.43 1.14 -3.33
C SER A 38 1.15 2.63 -3.22
N ARG A 39 2.06 3.36 -2.57
CA ARG A 39 1.90 4.80 -2.34
C ARG A 39 3.24 5.50 -2.22
N ILE A 40 3.21 6.81 -2.41
CA ILE A 40 4.29 7.73 -2.05
C ILE A 40 3.79 8.76 -1.05
N ILE A 41 4.71 9.30 -0.25
CA ILE A 41 4.44 10.47 0.60
C ILE A 41 5.20 11.64 0.00
N PHE A 42 4.48 12.69 -0.37
CA PHE A 42 5.06 13.89 -0.96
C PHE A 42 4.46 15.13 -0.30
N ASP A 43 5.31 15.99 0.24
CA ASP A 43 4.91 17.22 0.94
C ASP A 43 3.80 17.02 2.00
N GLY A 44 3.87 15.89 2.73
CA GLY A 44 2.89 15.52 3.75
C GLY A 44 1.59 14.89 3.22
N TYR A 45 1.41 14.80 1.90
CA TYR A 45 0.29 14.13 1.26
C TYR A 45 0.61 12.66 0.98
N ILE A 46 -0.39 11.80 1.16
CA ILE A 46 -0.36 10.43 0.66
C ILE A 46 -0.91 10.43 -0.76
N ILE A 47 -0.14 9.86 -1.69
CA ILE A 47 -0.52 9.74 -3.10
C ILE A 47 -0.42 8.26 -3.45
N CYS A 48 -1.54 7.67 -3.85
CA CYS A 48 -1.57 6.28 -4.32
C CYS A 48 -0.99 6.17 -5.73
N GLU A 49 -0.43 5.01 -6.05
CA GLU A 49 0.13 4.73 -7.37
C GLU A 49 -0.91 4.97 -8.47
N GLY A 50 -0.55 5.76 -9.49
CA GLY A 50 -1.41 6.12 -10.62
C GLY A 50 -2.13 7.47 -10.47
N ASP A 51 -2.13 8.09 -9.29
CA ASP A 51 -2.73 9.39 -9.05
C ASP A 51 -1.73 10.56 -9.07
N GLU A 52 -0.45 10.30 -9.35
CA GLU A 52 0.63 11.30 -9.23
C GLU A 52 0.42 12.48 -10.16
N ARG A 53 -0.05 12.21 -11.39
CA ARG A 53 -0.34 13.24 -12.38
C ARG A 53 -1.49 14.14 -11.93
N ASP A 54 -2.56 13.55 -11.41
CA ASP A 54 -3.75 14.30 -10.98
C ASP A 54 -3.46 15.13 -9.72
N PHE A 55 -2.67 14.58 -8.79
CA PHE A 55 -2.14 15.33 -7.65
C PHE A 55 -1.34 16.57 -8.10
N LEU A 56 -0.39 16.39 -9.04
CA LEU A 56 0.43 17.50 -9.54
C LEU A 56 -0.42 18.58 -10.20
N LEU A 57 -1.39 18.20 -11.04
CA LEU A 57 -2.32 19.14 -11.68
C LEU A 57 -3.17 19.89 -10.65
N THR A 58 -3.68 19.19 -9.63
CA THR A 58 -4.51 19.75 -8.56
C THR A 58 -3.73 20.78 -7.72
N MET A 59 -2.45 20.53 -7.45
CA MET A 59 -1.58 21.44 -6.70
C MET A 59 -1.04 22.60 -7.56
N GLY A 60 -1.47 22.72 -8.81
CA GLY A 60 -0.98 23.75 -9.74
C GLY A 60 0.42 23.50 -10.27
N GLY A 61 0.95 22.28 -10.08
CA GLY A 61 2.20 21.82 -10.65
C GLY A 61 2.06 21.52 -12.14
N VAL A 62 3.11 21.82 -12.90
CA VAL A 62 3.19 21.45 -14.32
C VAL A 62 3.52 19.97 -14.40
N ALA A 63 2.54 19.14 -14.79
CA ALA A 63 2.82 17.77 -15.22
C ALA A 63 3.65 17.85 -16.51
N VAL A 64 4.92 17.42 -16.45
CA VAL A 64 5.80 17.37 -17.62
C VAL A 64 5.55 16.05 -18.34
N ASP A 65 5.22 16.15 -19.63
CA ASP A 65 4.87 15.04 -20.53
C ASP A 65 6.06 14.09 -20.79
#